data_AF-A0A090EZT6-F1
#
_entry.id   AF-A0A090EZT6-F1
#
_cell.length_a   1.000
_cell.length_b   1.000
_cell.length_c   1.000
_cell.angle_alpha   90.00
_cell.angle_beta   90.00
_cell.angle_gamma   90.00
#
_symmetry.space_group_name_H-M   'P 1'
#
loop_
_entity.id
_entity.type
_entity.pdbx_description
1 polymer ?
#
loop_
_entity_poly.entity_id
_entity_poly.type
_entity_poly.pdbx_seq_one_letter_code
_entity_poly.pdbx_strand_id
1 'polypeptide(L)'
;MPMDHSTKVKIPSFPLEQVQETLLDELTKSVRDLAEFEGVLLPKSQKELVVKAIHIDSHTVVEILCFLDAVVGFEVGQAAVRPGGYESIQEAVDDVTSRMGKLWEKHFEGAVS
;
A
#
# COMPACT_ATOMS: atom_id res chain seq x y z
N MET A 1 -15.49 11.95 43.69
CA MET A 1 -15.20 12.10 42.26
C MET A 1 -15.19 10.72 41.64
N PRO A 2 -16.09 10.38 40.71
CA PRO A 2 -15.93 9.21 39.87
C PRO A 2 -15.24 9.64 38.56
N MET A 3 -14.13 8.99 38.22
CA MET A 3 -13.51 9.12 36.90
C MET A 3 -14.12 8.04 36.00
N ASP A 4 -15.13 8.42 35.24
CA ASP A 4 -15.65 7.64 34.12
C ASP A 4 -14.64 7.68 32.96
N HIS A 5 -13.65 6.78 32.98
CA HIS A 5 -12.88 6.47 31.78
C HIS A 5 -13.68 5.48 30.92
N SER A 6 -14.75 5.98 30.31
CA SER A 6 -15.35 5.32 29.14
C SER A 6 -14.40 5.54 27.98
N THR A 7 -13.32 4.75 27.95
CA THR A 7 -12.35 4.73 26.85
C THR A 7 -13.02 4.03 25.68
N LYS A 8 -13.91 4.76 25.00
CA LYS A 8 -14.48 4.38 23.72
C LYS A 8 -13.28 4.17 22.80
N VAL A 9 -12.95 2.91 22.50
CA VAL A 9 -11.85 2.53 21.61
C VAL A 9 -12.08 3.28 20.30
N LYS A 10 -11.36 4.38 20.11
CA LYS A 10 -11.37 5.11 18.84
C LYS A 10 -10.52 4.28 17.92
N ILE A 11 -11.17 3.52 17.04
CA ILE A 11 -10.48 2.93 15.89
C ILE A 11 -9.75 4.10 15.21
N PRO A 12 -8.41 4.07 15.12
CA PRO A 12 -7.68 5.11 14.43
C PRO A 12 -8.17 5.15 12.96
N SER A 13 -8.26 6.35 12.40
CA SER A 13 -8.66 6.49 11.00
C SER A 13 -7.56 5.90 10.11
N PHE A 14 -7.94 5.03 9.17
CA PHE A 14 -7.00 4.45 8.21
C PHE A 14 -6.28 5.58 7.46
N PRO A 15 -4.94 5.66 7.50
CA PRO A 15 -4.17 6.71 6.85
C PRO A 15 -4.07 6.47 5.34
N LEU A 16 -5.22 6.46 4.66
CA LEU A 16 -5.38 6.19 3.23
C LEU A 16 -4.43 7.03 2.38
N GLU A 17 -4.37 8.34 2.63
CA GLU A 17 -3.52 9.26 1.87
C GLU A 17 -2.04 8.92 2.01
N GLN A 18 -1.54 8.64 3.23
CA GLN A 18 -0.14 8.26 3.44
C GLN A 18 0.18 6.91 2.80
N VAL A 19 -0.74 5.94 2.90
CA VAL A 19 -0.58 4.62 2.28
C VAL A 19 -0.47 4.76 0.77
N GLN A 20 -1.38 5.50 0.14
CA GLN A 20 -1.35 5.72 -1.31
C GLN A 20 -0.11 6.48 -1.75
N GLU A 21 0.28 7.54 -1.03
CA GLU A 21 1.48 8.31 -1.35
C GLU A 21 2.74 7.45 -1.25
N THR A 22 2.87 6.67 -0.17
CA THR A 22 4.02 5.77 0.05
C THR A 22 4.08 4.69 -1.03
N LEU A 23 2.96 4.01 -1.31
CA LEU A 23 2.88 3.01 -2.37
C LEU A 23 3.25 3.60 -3.72
N LEU A 24 2.69 4.77 -4.04
CA LEU A 24 2.93 5.42 -5.32
C LEU A 24 4.41 5.78 -5.49
N ASP A 25 5.03 6.36 -4.46
CA ASP A 25 6.43 6.77 -4.48
C ASP A 25 7.37 5.55 -4.61
N GLU A 26 7.16 4.52 -3.79
CA GLU A 26 7.98 3.32 -3.79
C GLU A 26 7.79 2.45 -5.04
N LEU A 27 6.56 2.29 -5.55
CA LEU A 27 6.31 1.62 -6.83
C LEU A 27 6.94 2.40 -7.99
N THR A 28 6.83 3.73 -7.97
CA THR A 28 7.44 4.58 -9.00
C THR A 28 8.96 4.44 -9.00
N LYS A 29 9.61 4.43 -7.84
CA LYS A 29 11.06 4.19 -7.74
C LYS A 29 11.42 2.81 -8.26
N SER A 30 10.76 1.77 -7.77
CA SER A 30 11.01 0.37 -8.16
C SER A 30 10.87 0.15 -9.66
N VAL A 31 9.79 0.69 -10.25
CA VAL A 31 9.57 0.63 -11.70
C VAL A 31 10.63 1.40 -12.47
N ARG A 32 11.09 2.55 -11.98
CA ARG A 32 12.14 3.34 -12.62
C ARG A 32 13.49 2.63 -12.58
N ASP A 33 13.84 2.04 -11.44
CA ASP A 33 15.08 1.30 -11.28
C ASP A 33 15.08 0.05 -12.16
N LEU A 34 13.96 -0.69 -12.20
CA LEU A 34 13.80 -1.85 -13.09
C LEU A 34 13.88 -1.45 -14.56
N ALA A 35 13.19 -0.38 -14.96
CA ALA A 35 13.23 0.08 -16.34
C ALA A 35 14.60 0.61 -16.76
N GLU A 36 15.34 1.26 -15.85
CA GLU A 36 16.73 1.67 -16.10
C GLU A 36 17.61 0.43 -16.28
N PHE A 37 17.44 -0.59 -15.44
CA PHE A 37 18.15 -1.86 -15.54
C PHE A 37 17.85 -2.62 -16.85
N GLU A 38 16.59 -2.64 -17.28
CA GLU A 38 16.16 -3.30 -18.53
C GLU A 38 16.38 -2.43 -19.79
N GLY A 39 16.76 -1.15 -19.63
CA GLY A 39 16.91 -0.20 -20.74
C GLY A 39 15.57 0.26 -21.35
N VAL A 40 14.47 0.15 -20.60
CA VAL A 40 13.13 0.56 -20.99
C VAL A 40 12.97 2.07 -20.80
N LEU A 41 12.52 2.76 -21.85
CA LEU A 41 12.21 4.19 -21.79
C LEU A 41 10.89 4.43 -21.05
N LEU A 42 10.98 4.98 -19.85
CA LEU A 42 9.83 5.46 -19.10
C LEU A 42 9.46 6.90 -19.45
N PRO A 43 8.16 7.24 -19.41
CA PRO A 43 7.72 8.62 -19.54
C PRO A 43 8.25 9.46 -18.37
N LYS A 44 8.61 10.72 -18.67
CA LYS A 44 9.06 11.68 -17.65
C LYS A 44 7.92 12.17 -16.77
N SER A 45 6.69 12.08 -17.26
CA SER A 45 5.49 12.48 -16.53
C SER A 45 5.05 11.36 -15.59
N GLN A 46 4.99 11.64 -14.28
CA GLN A 46 4.51 10.67 -13.29
C GLN A 46 3.08 10.19 -13.60
N LYS A 47 2.19 11.09 -14.01
CA LYS A 47 0.81 10.72 -14.39
C LYS A 47 0.76 9.71 -15.53
N GLU A 48 1.65 9.84 -16.51
CA GLU A 48 1.74 8.89 -17.62
C GLU A 48 2.37 7.58 -17.19
N LEU A 49 3.37 7.63 -16.30
CA LEU A 49 4.01 6.44 -15.74
C LEU A 49 3.03 5.58 -14.95
N VAL A 50 2.15 6.22 -14.16
CA VAL A 50 1.22 5.54 -13.27
C VAL A 50 0.17 4.72 -14.04
N VAL A 51 -0.29 5.25 -15.18
CA VAL A 51 -1.26 4.59 -16.05
C VAL A 51 -0.62 3.76 -17.16
N LYS A 52 0.71 3.72 -17.22
CA LYS A 52 1.44 2.94 -18.22
C LYS A 52 1.32 1.46 -17.90
N ALA A 53 1.08 0.66 -18.93
CA ALA A 53 1.14 -0.79 -18.83
C ALA A 53 2.58 -1.22 -18.53
N ILE A 54 2.83 -1.60 -17.29
CA ILE A 54 4.12 -2.06 -16.77
C ILE A 54 3.83 -3.24 -15.86
N HIS A 55 4.44 -4.38 -16.15
CA HIS A 55 4.33 -5.53 -15.29
C HIS A 55 5.06 -5.25 -13.98
N ILE A 56 4.35 -5.36 -12.86
CA ILE A 56 4.91 -5.23 -11.52
C ILE A 56 4.74 -6.57 -10.83
N ASP A 57 5.84 -7.23 -10.55
CA ASP A 57 5.85 -8.49 -9.82
C ASP A 57 5.28 -8.31 -8.41
N SER A 58 4.53 -9.31 -7.95
CA SER A 58 4.02 -9.32 -6.58
C SER A 58 5.15 -9.27 -5.54
N HIS A 59 6.36 -9.74 -5.88
CA HIS A 59 7.50 -9.68 -4.98
C HIS A 59 7.93 -8.24 -4.70
N THR A 60 8.01 -7.40 -5.75
CA THR A 60 8.29 -5.97 -5.63
C THR A 60 7.28 -5.30 -4.70
N VAL A 61 5.99 -5.61 -4.85
CA VAL A 61 4.94 -5.03 -4.00
C VAL A 61 5.07 -5.51 -2.55
N VAL A 62 5.42 -6.79 -2.33
CA VAL A 62 5.67 -7.34 -0.98
C VAL A 62 6.83 -6.64 -0.29
N GLU A 63 7.91 -6.29 -1.00
CA GLU A 63 9.00 -5.49 -0.42
C GLU A 63 8.52 -4.10 0.00
N ILE A 64 7.63 -3.50 -0.80
CA ILE A 64 7.04 -2.18 -0.51
C ILE A 64 6.11 -2.23 0.71
N LEU A 65 5.43 -3.36 0.97
CA LEU A 65 4.58 -3.51 2.16
C LEU A 65 5.36 -3.26 3.45
N CYS A 66 6.65 -3.58 3.50
CA CYS A 66 7.48 -3.34 4.69
C CYS A 66 7.54 -1.84 5.06
N PHE A 67 7.49 -0.94 4.07
CA PHE A 67 7.39 0.49 4.33
C PHE A 67 6.01 0.88 4.85
N LEU A 68 4.96 0.21 4.37
CA LEU A 68 3.59 0.43 4.81
C LEU A 68 3.36 -0.06 6.24
N ASP A 69 4.06 -1.10 6.68
CA ASP A 69 4.01 -1.59 8.07
C ASP A 69 4.38 -0.49 9.05
N ALA A 70 5.37 0.34 8.73
CA ALA A 70 5.77 1.49 9.53
C ALA A 70 4.70 2.61 9.52
N VAL A 71 3.90 2.71 8.45
CA VAL A 71 2.81 3.69 8.32
C VAL A 71 1.58 3.25 9.11
N VAL A 72 1.18 1.97 8.99
CA VAL A 72 -0.02 1.44 9.66
C VAL A 72 0.23 0.96 11.09
N GLY A 73 1.49 0.71 11.46
CA GLY A 73 1.89 0.25 12.79
C GLY A 73 1.60 -1.23 13.06
N PHE A 74 1.32 -2.03 12.04
CA PHE A 74 1.17 -3.49 12.13
C PHE A 74 1.73 -4.15 10.86
N GLU A 75 2.04 -5.45 10.94
CA GLU A 75 2.58 -6.21 9.81
C GLU A 75 1.51 -6.43 8.74
N VAL A 76 1.68 -5.78 7.60
CA VAL A 76 0.88 -5.94 6.39
C VAL A 76 1.40 -7.16 5.64
N GLY A 77 0.85 -8.33 5.98
CA GLY A 77 1.23 -9.58 5.33
C GLY A 77 0.88 -9.59 3.83
N GLN A 78 1.38 -10.63 3.14
CA GLN A 78 1.13 -10.87 1.71
C GLN A 78 -0.35 -10.93 1.31
N ALA A 79 -1.27 -11.03 2.27
CA ALA A 79 -2.71 -10.90 2.04
C ALA A 79 -3.12 -9.54 1.43
N ALA A 80 -2.30 -8.50 1.62
CA ALA A 80 -2.48 -7.19 1.01
C ALA A 80 -2.03 -7.13 -0.46
N VAL A 81 -1.48 -8.22 -1.00
CA VAL A 81 -0.95 -8.28 -2.37
C VAL A 81 -1.66 -9.36 -3.17
N ARG A 82 -1.94 -9.06 -4.43
CA ARG A 82 -2.52 -10.00 -5.37
C ARG A 82 -1.43 -10.94 -5.91
N PRO A 83 -1.65 -12.26 -5.93
CA PRO A 83 -0.73 -13.18 -6.58
C PRO A 83 -0.74 -12.98 -8.10
N GLY A 84 0.45 -13.00 -8.72
CA GLY A 84 0.62 -12.81 -10.16
C GLY A 84 0.97 -11.38 -10.57
N GLY A 85 1.09 -10.45 -9.62
CA GLY A 85 1.51 -9.08 -9.87
C GLY A 85 0.39 -8.19 -10.42
N TYR A 86 0.82 -7.09 -11.04
CA TYR A 86 -0.04 -6.00 -11.51
C TYR A 86 0.37 -5.54 -12.91
N GLU A 87 -0.58 -5.00 -13.67
CA GLU A 87 -0.32 -4.51 -15.02
C GLU A 87 0.01 -3.01 -15.07
N SER A 88 -0.14 -2.29 -13.95
CA SER A 88 0.24 -0.88 -13.83
C SER A 88 0.44 -0.47 -12.36
N ILE A 89 1.11 0.66 -12.16
CA ILE A 89 1.25 1.25 -10.81
C ILE A 89 -0.12 1.63 -10.25
N GLN A 90 -1.00 2.21 -11.08
CA GLN A 90 -2.35 2.58 -10.65
C GLN A 90 -3.12 1.36 -10.12
N GLU A 91 -3.05 0.22 -10.83
CA GLU A 91 -3.71 -1.02 -10.42
C GLU A 91 -3.15 -1.56 -9.11
N ALA A 92 -1.82 -1.56 -8.96
CA ALA A 92 -1.15 -1.97 -7.72
C ALA A 92 -1.57 -1.08 -6.53
N VAL A 93 -1.56 0.24 -6.70
CA VAL A 93 -1.98 1.19 -5.67
C VAL A 93 -3.44 0.95 -5.27
N ASP A 94 -4.35 0.79 -6.24
CA ASP A 94 -5.78 0.61 -5.97
C ASP A 94 -6.08 -0.72 -5.23
N ASP A 95 -5.54 -1.83 -5.73
CA ASP A 95 -5.75 -3.16 -5.14
C ASP A 95 -5.12 -3.28 -3.75
N VAL A 96 -3.86 -2.85 -3.58
CA VAL A 96 -3.17 -2.91 -2.27
C VAL A 96 -3.88 -2.01 -1.27
N THR A 97 -4.24 -0.78 -1.66
CA THR A 97 -4.95 0.15 -0.77
C THR A 97 -6.31 -0.41 -0.35
N SER A 98 -7.05 -1.00 -1.30
CA SER A 98 -8.35 -1.64 -1.01
C SER A 98 -8.21 -2.81 -0.03
N ARG A 99 -7.17 -3.64 -0.18
CA ARG A 99 -6.89 -4.74 0.73
C ARG A 99 -6.42 -4.26 2.10
N MET A 100 -5.59 -3.22 2.14
CA MET A 100 -5.15 -2.60 3.39
C MET A 100 -6.31 -2.00 4.16
N GLY A 101 -7.27 -1.35 3.50
CA GLY A 101 -8.49 -0.89 4.16
C GLY A 101 -9.22 -2.03 4.86
N LYS A 102 -9.39 -3.17 4.19
CA LYS A 102 -10.01 -4.38 4.78
C LYS A 102 -9.18 -4.97 5.93
N LEU A 103 -7.85 -4.98 5.80
CA LEU A 103 -6.96 -5.45 6.86
C LEU A 103 -7.00 -4.54 8.07
N TRP A 104 -7.05 -3.23 7.86
CA TRP A 104 -7.23 -2.23 8.90
C TRP A 104 -8.53 -2.46 9.65
N GLU A 105 -9.65 -2.53 8.94
CA GLU A 105 -10.96 -2.84 9.52
C GLU A 105 -10.88 -4.14 10.30
N LYS A 106 -10.36 -5.23 9.73
CA LYS A 106 -10.23 -6.51 10.44
C LYS A 106 -9.35 -6.44 11.69
N HIS A 107 -8.25 -5.70 11.65
CA HIS A 107 -7.31 -5.58 12.76
C HIS A 107 -7.92 -4.80 13.92
N PHE A 108 -8.62 -3.70 13.63
CA PHE A 108 -9.22 -2.84 14.65
C PHE A 108 -10.65 -3.24 15.05
N GLU A 109 -11.42 -3.89 14.18
CA GLU A 109 -12.73 -4.49 14.47
C GLU A 109 -12.57 -5.79 15.27
N GLY A 110 -11.59 -6.62 14.93
CA GLY A 110 -11.25 -7.85 15.66
C GLY A 110 -10.66 -7.63 17.05
N ALA A 111 -10.18 -6.41 17.36
CA ALA A 111 -9.69 -6.03 18.69
C ALA A 111 -10.82 -5.66 19.69
N VAL A 112 -12.09 -5.64 19.25
CA VAL A 112 -13.26 -5.28 20.08
C VAL A 112 -14.11 -6.53 20.44
N SER A 113 -13.54 -7.73 20.40
CA SER A 113 -14.24 -8.98 20.81
C SER A 113 -13.60 -9.63 22.03
#